data_AF-A0A958A3I3-F1
#
_entry.id   AF-A0A958A3I3-F1
#
_cell.length_a   1.000
_cell.length_b   1.000
_cell.length_c   1.000
_cell.angle_alpha   90.00
_cell.angle_beta   90.00
_cell.angle_gamma   90.00
#
_symmetry.space_group_name_H-M   'P 1'
#
loop_
_entity.id
_entity.type
_entity.pdbx_description
1 polymer ?
#
loop_
_entity_poly.entity_id
_entity_poly.type
_entity_poly.pdbx_seq_one_letter_code
_entity_poly.pdbx_strand_id
1 'polypeptide(L)'
;IIVDTGSTDHTVQIARSFGAKVKYFRWVNDFAAARNESIKEAQGDWVFWMDADDRLSPETVTRLKQAVICGQADAYICRVVSQGQGPNQSSASVDHMRLFRNGLGLQFEQPIHEQIAPMAKRLGLTIAHTDITIDHLGYAADSETLKAKARRNRAVILQCLDQQPDNLYWRFHLGVNLYTLDDWAGAAENFEAVLNQPPGNLSAEQLYEALALMIAAYNNLAIPEKVEEALERALKLFSTRQHLWVLASKFYLSQNRAEKAISLLEYAKRLPTETDGMAWPQGTLETLLSRAYLQQAQSWYKQRNPSQMAEVLVRAIDIAPLAERNQAYKLMAVAMQQLGREQDAVRCWQLAQNES
;
A
#
# COMPACT_ATOMS: atom_id res chain seq x y z
N ILE A 1 9.65 16.79 27.62
CA ILE A 1 11.00 16.18 27.68
C ILE A 1 11.36 15.79 26.27
N ILE A 2 12.60 16.04 25.83
CA ILE A 2 13.09 15.61 24.52
C ILE A 2 14.33 14.76 24.76
N VAL A 3 14.34 13.54 24.20
CA VAL A 3 15.53 12.70 24.13
C VAL A 3 16.10 12.87 22.73
N ASP A 4 17.19 13.63 22.63
CA ASP A 4 17.91 13.83 21.39
C ASP A 4 18.85 12.65 21.12
N THR A 5 18.80 12.13 19.89
CA THR A 5 19.58 10.95 19.48
C THR A 5 20.83 11.29 18.66
N GLY A 6 21.21 12.57 18.62
CA GLY A 6 22.39 13.06 17.90
C GLY A 6 22.08 14.10 16.82
N SER A 7 21.13 15.01 17.06
CA SER A 7 20.87 16.13 16.14
C SER A 7 22.12 17.01 16.03
N THR A 8 22.46 17.42 14.80
CA THR A 8 23.63 18.26 14.51
C THR A 8 23.26 19.69 14.07
N ASP A 9 21.97 19.96 13.92
CA ASP A 9 21.42 21.26 13.57
C ASP A 9 20.93 22.03 14.82
N HIS A 10 20.12 23.07 14.61
CA HIS A 10 19.60 23.91 15.68
C HIS A 10 18.46 23.27 16.49
N THR A 11 18.09 22.00 16.25
CA THR A 11 16.96 21.32 16.91
C THR A 11 17.03 21.43 18.44
N VAL A 12 18.20 21.10 19.03
CA VAL A 12 18.39 21.16 20.49
C VAL A 12 18.31 22.59 21.03
N GLN A 13 18.87 23.56 20.30
CA GLN A 13 18.85 24.96 20.70
C GLN A 13 17.41 25.49 20.73
N ILE A 14 16.64 25.21 19.67
CA ILE A 14 15.23 25.60 19.54
C ILE A 14 14.41 24.92 20.65
N ALA A 15 14.56 23.61 20.85
CA ALA A 15 13.87 22.90 21.92
C ALA A 15 14.08 23.55 23.30
N ARG A 16 15.32 23.92 23.62
CA ARG A 16 15.66 24.60 24.89
C ARG A 16 15.07 26.01 24.97
N SER A 17 15.00 26.77 23.88
CA SER A 17 14.40 28.10 23.91
C SER A 17 12.90 28.07 24.21
N PHE A 18 12.23 26.95 23.94
CA PHE A 18 10.84 26.70 24.34
C PHE A 18 10.71 26.05 25.74
N GLY A 19 11.81 25.98 26.51
CA GLY A 19 11.81 25.46 27.88
C GLY A 19 11.82 23.94 27.98
N ALA A 20 12.11 23.21 26.88
CA ALA A 20 12.16 21.75 26.94
C ALA A 20 13.38 21.27 27.75
N LYS A 21 13.15 20.30 28.65
CA LYS A 21 14.21 19.49 29.23
C LYS A 21 14.76 18.54 28.16
N VAL A 22 15.94 18.85 27.63
CA VAL A 22 16.63 18.03 26.64
C VAL A 22 17.61 17.08 27.33
N LYS A 23 17.52 15.80 26.99
CA LYS A 23 18.43 14.72 27.37
C LYS A 23 19.07 14.16 26.11
N TYR A 24 20.28 13.62 26.24
CA TYR A 24 20.98 12.99 25.14
C TYR A 24 20.98 11.49 25.33
N PHE A 25 20.66 10.77 24.27
CA PHE A 25 20.77 9.33 24.19
C PHE A 25 21.59 8.99 22.95
N ARG A 26 22.69 8.26 23.11
CA ARG A 26 23.49 7.84 21.96
C ARG A 26 22.63 6.93 21.10
N TRP A 27 22.52 7.21 19.79
CA TRP A 27 21.84 6.31 18.87
C TRP A 27 22.48 4.91 18.90
N VAL A 28 21.69 3.89 19.23
CA VAL A 28 22.10 2.48 19.35
C VAL A 28 21.37 1.58 18.37
N ASN A 29 20.87 2.12 17.26
CA ASN A 29 20.05 1.39 16.29
C ASN A 29 18.74 0.84 16.87
N ASP A 30 18.14 1.54 17.84
CA ASP A 30 16.91 1.12 18.51
C ASP A 30 16.04 2.33 18.86
N PHE A 31 14.93 2.50 18.14
CA PHE A 31 13.94 3.56 18.38
C PHE A 31 13.19 3.36 19.69
N ALA A 32 12.86 2.11 20.05
CA ALA A 32 12.19 1.79 21.31
C ALA A 32 13.08 2.17 22.50
N ALA A 33 14.38 1.90 22.45
CA ALA A 33 15.32 2.26 23.50
C ALA A 33 15.33 3.78 23.75
N ALA A 34 15.42 4.59 22.69
CA ALA A 34 15.39 6.05 22.80
C ALA A 34 14.06 6.56 23.39
N ARG A 35 12.93 6.00 22.96
CA ARG A 35 11.61 6.34 23.53
C ARG A 35 11.49 5.94 24.98
N ASN A 36 11.98 4.76 25.35
CA ASN A 36 11.93 4.26 26.72
C ASN A 36 12.79 5.14 27.66
N GLU A 37 13.92 5.69 27.20
CA GLU A 37 14.65 6.71 27.96
C GLU A 37 13.81 7.98 28.19
N SER A 38 13.00 8.39 27.21
CA SER A 38 12.13 9.56 27.39
C SER A 38 11.03 9.32 28.45
N ILE A 39 10.50 8.09 28.52
CA ILE A 39 9.49 7.70 29.51
C ILE A 39 10.06 7.73 30.92
N LYS A 40 11.29 7.24 31.13
CA LYS A 40 11.95 7.24 32.46
C LYS A 40 12.08 8.63 33.08
N GLU A 41 12.18 9.66 32.24
CA GLU A 41 12.33 11.04 32.66
C GLU A 41 10.97 11.74 32.92
N ALA A 42 9.86 11.13 32.53
CA ALA A 42 8.52 11.68 32.66
C ALA A 42 8.05 11.65 34.13
N GLN A 43 7.63 12.81 34.64
CA GLN A 43 7.21 12.99 36.04
C GLN A 43 5.70 13.21 36.21
N GLY A 44 4.96 13.40 35.11
CA GLY A 44 3.51 13.56 35.17
C GLY A 44 2.80 12.22 35.44
N ASP A 45 1.57 12.28 35.93
CA ASP A 45 0.71 11.10 36.12
C ASP A 45 0.35 10.42 34.81
N TRP A 46 0.45 11.15 33.71
CA TRP A 46 0.20 10.71 32.34
C TRP A 46 1.41 11.02 31.46
N VAL A 47 1.68 10.11 30.53
CA VAL A 47 2.65 10.26 29.46
C VAL A 47 1.90 10.44 28.14
N PHE A 48 2.18 11.54 27.45
CA PHE A 48 1.76 11.78 26.09
C PHE A 48 3.01 11.92 25.22
N TRP A 49 3.15 11.07 24.19
CA TRP A 49 4.34 11.07 23.34
C TRP A 49 4.04 11.55 21.93
N MET A 50 5.00 12.29 21.36
CA MET A 50 4.90 12.92 20.04
C MET A 50 6.20 12.71 19.26
N ASP A 51 6.07 12.57 17.96
CA ASP A 51 7.19 12.69 17.03
C ASP A 51 7.49 14.19 16.80
N ALA A 52 8.70 14.52 16.33
CA ALA A 52 9.13 15.92 16.16
C ALA A 52 8.37 16.67 15.05
N ASP A 53 7.69 15.92 14.18
CA ASP A 53 6.86 16.37 13.07
C ASP A 53 5.36 16.27 13.37
N ASP A 54 4.95 15.98 14.60
CA ASP A 54 3.55 16.02 15.03
C ASP A 54 3.12 17.43 15.48
N ARG A 55 1.86 17.78 15.22
CA ARG A 55 1.21 19.01 15.68
C ARG A 55 -0.14 18.72 16.33
N LEU A 56 -0.48 19.57 17.31
CA LEU A 56 -1.77 19.55 17.98
C LEU A 56 -2.53 20.82 17.65
N SER A 57 -3.82 20.68 17.33
CA SER A 57 -4.74 21.81 17.29
C SER A 57 -5.16 22.22 18.72
N PRO A 58 -5.63 23.46 18.94
CA PRO A 58 -6.20 23.87 20.22
C PRO A 58 -7.38 22.99 20.69
N GLU A 59 -8.15 22.47 19.74
CA GLU A 59 -9.24 21.54 19.99
C GLU A 59 -8.71 20.18 20.49
N THR A 60 -7.68 19.63 19.84
CA THR A 60 -6.98 18.41 20.26
C THR A 60 -6.44 18.55 21.70
N VAL A 61 -5.84 19.69 22.04
CA VAL A 61 -5.35 19.96 23.40
C VAL A 61 -6.49 19.93 24.42
N THR A 62 -7.66 20.46 24.07
CA THR A 62 -8.85 20.44 24.93
C THR A 62 -9.33 19.01 25.18
N ARG A 63 -9.43 18.20 24.11
CA ARG A 63 -9.79 16.77 24.21
C ARG A 63 -8.78 15.96 25.03
N LEU A 64 -7.49 16.18 24.83
CA LEU A 64 -6.42 15.53 25.61
C LEU A 64 -6.60 15.80 27.12
N LYS A 65 -6.86 17.05 27.51
CA LYS A 65 -7.12 17.41 28.90
C LYS A 65 -8.37 16.72 29.45
N GLN A 66 -9.45 16.65 28.66
CA GLN A 66 -10.66 15.94 29.05
C GLN A 66 -10.42 14.44 29.24
N ALA A 67 -9.69 13.78 28.33
CA ALA A 67 -9.35 12.36 28.47
C ALA A 67 -8.56 12.07 29.76
N VAL A 68 -7.58 12.93 30.07
CA VAL A 68 -6.80 12.85 31.32
C VAL A 68 -7.68 13.03 32.56
N ILE A 69 -8.59 14.01 32.56
CA ILE A 69 -9.49 14.29 33.70
C ILE A 69 -10.50 13.15 33.89
N CYS A 70 -11.10 12.66 32.82
CA CYS A 70 -12.09 11.58 32.86
C CYS A 70 -11.45 10.26 33.31
N GLY A 71 -10.24 9.95 32.82
CA GLY A 71 -9.42 8.83 33.30
C GLY A 71 -10.08 7.45 33.22
N GLN A 72 -10.98 7.25 32.24
CA GLN A 72 -11.80 6.04 32.05
C GLN A 72 -11.00 4.79 31.65
N ALA A 73 -9.76 4.95 31.21
CA ALA A 73 -8.88 3.86 30.81
C ALA A 73 -7.45 4.11 31.33
N ASP A 74 -6.58 3.11 31.22
CA ASP A 74 -5.15 3.24 31.53
C ASP A 74 -4.35 3.80 30.36
N ALA A 75 -4.80 3.54 29.14
CA ALA A 75 -4.20 4.05 27.91
C ALA A 75 -5.25 4.38 26.83
N TYR A 76 -4.88 5.31 25.95
CA TYR A 76 -5.74 5.83 24.91
C TYR A 76 -5.09 5.76 23.53
N ILE A 77 -5.85 5.23 22.58
CA ILE A 77 -5.55 5.24 21.15
C ILE A 77 -6.05 6.56 20.56
N CYS A 78 -5.16 7.26 19.88
CA CYS A 78 -5.40 8.52 19.18
C CYS A 78 -5.17 8.33 17.68
N ARG A 79 -5.89 9.11 16.87
CA ARG A 79 -5.74 9.12 15.42
C ARG A 79 -4.59 10.04 15.03
N VAL A 80 -3.63 9.54 14.27
CA VAL A 80 -2.56 10.34 13.65
C VAL A 80 -2.92 10.52 12.18
N VAL A 81 -2.99 11.76 11.70
CA VAL A 81 -3.43 12.10 10.34
C VAL A 81 -2.30 12.79 9.60
N SER A 82 -1.88 12.20 8.48
CA SER A 82 -0.97 12.84 7.54
C SER A 82 -1.79 13.46 6.41
N GLN A 83 -1.68 14.78 6.23
CA GLN A 83 -2.35 15.45 5.11
C GLN A 83 -1.48 15.37 3.85
N GLY A 84 -2.06 14.86 2.77
CA GLY A 84 -1.46 14.89 1.45
C GLY A 84 -1.24 16.33 0.97
N GLN A 85 -0.06 16.63 0.43
CA GLN A 85 0.23 17.95 -0.13
C GLN A 85 -0.04 17.95 -1.63
N GLY A 86 -1.27 18.26 -2.04
CA GLY A 86 -1.62 18.48 -3.44
C GLY A 86 -3.07 18.16 -3.79
N PRO A 87 -3.55 18.58 -4.98
CA PRO A 87 -4.96 18.47 -5.38
C PRO A 87 -5.49 17.02 -5.50
N ASN A 88 -4.61 16.01 -5.51
CA ASN A 88 -4.95 14.58 -5.66
C ASN A 88 -4.35 13.68 -4.57
N GLN A 89 -3.84 14.21 -3.46
CA GLN A 89 -3.30 13.37 -2.38
C GLN A 89 -4.35 13.14 -1.29
N SER A 90 -4.65 11.87 -1.02
CA SER A 90 -5.53 11.46 0.08
C SER A 90 -4.85 11.66 1.44
N SER A 91 -5.64 11.97 2.47
CA SER A 91 -5.18 11.90 3.84
C SER A 91 -4.97 10.43 4.23
N ALA A 92 -3.81 10.14 4.82
CA ALA A 92 -3.55 8.84 5.45
C ALA A 92 -3.76 9.00 6.95
N SER A 93 -4.27 7.96 7.60
CA SER A 93 -4.47 8.01 9.05
C SER A 93 -4.19 6.67 9.71
N VAL A 94 -3.51 6.72 10.86
CA VAL A 94 -3.11 5.54 11.63
C VAL A 94 -3.47 5.75 13.10
N ASP A 95 -3.99 4.70 13.73
CA ASP A 95 -4.36 4.72 15.15
C ASP A 95 -3.20 4.24 16.03
N HIS A 96 -2.66 5.13 16.85
CA HIS A 96 -1.55 4.83 17.76
C HIS A 96 -1.93 5.08 19.22
N MET A 97 -1.43 4.25 20.13
CA MET A 97 -1.53 4.50 21.58
C MET A 97 -0.59 5.64 21.96
N ARG A 98 -1.12 6.86 22.11
CA ARG A 98 -0.34 8.11 22.27
C ARG A 98 -0.36 8.65 23.70
N LEU A 99 -1.37 8.32 24.48
CA LEU A 99 -1.56 8.78 25.86
C LEU A 99 -1.74 7.57 26.80
N PHE A 100 -1.00 7.52 27.90
CA PHE A 100 -1.11 6.43 28.89
C PHE A 100 -0.70 6.87 30.28
N ARG A 101 -1.20 6.19 31.32
CA ARG A 101 -0.81 6.45 32.72
C ARG A 101 0.65 6.11 32.93
N ASN A 102 1.35 7.01 33.61
CA ASN A 102 2.75 6.81 33.97
C ASN A 102 2.89 5.75 35.09
N GLY A 103 4.07 5.16 35.23
CA GLY A 103 4.37 4.23 36.31
C GLY A 103 3.74 2.83 36.19
N LEU A 104 3.02 2.53 35.11
CA LEU A 104 2.41 1.21 34.87
C LEU A 104 3.38 0.17 34.27
N GLY A 105 4.66 0.51 34.08
CA GLY A 105 5.64 -0.40 33.49
C GLY A 105 5.56 -0.54 31.97
N LEU A 106 4.83 0.34 31.29
CA LEU A 106 4.74 0.38 29.83
C LEU A 106 6.09 0.70 29.19
N GLN A 107 6.43 -0.05 28.14
CA GLN A 107 7.66 0.12 27.36
C GLN A 107 7.36 -0.10 25.88
N PHE A 108 8.01 0.68 25.03
CA PHE A 108 8.09 0.40 23.62
C PHE A 108 8.91 -0.86 23.38
N GLU A 109 8.47 -1.67 22.42
CA GLU A 109 9.11 -2.89 21.96
C GLU A 109 9.43 -2.78 20.48
N GLN A 110 10.41 -3.57 20.04
CA GLN A 110 10.98 -3.59 18.69
C GLN A 110 11.87 -2.38 18.37
N PRO A 111 13.07 -2.59 17.82
CA PRO A 111 14.01 -1.50 17.56
C PRO A 111 13.61 -0.59 16.39
N ILE A 112 12.63 -1.01 15.59
CA ILE A 112 11.97 -0.25 14.53
C ILE A 112 10.50 -0.67 14.46
N HIS A 113 9.64 0.23 13.97
CA HIS A 113 8.18 0.04 13.98
C HIS A 113 7.67 -0.20 15.41
N GLU A 114 8.29 0.52 16.34
CA GLU A 114 8.20 0.30 17.75
C GLU A 114 6.79 0.49 18.29
N GLN A 115 6.32 -0.48 19.07
CA GLN A 115 4.95 -0.52 19.58
C GLN A 115 4.93 -0.61 21.11
N ILE A 116 3.93 0.01 21.71
CA ILE A 116 3.73 0.00 23.18
C ILE A 116 2.44 -0.74 23.59
N ALA A 117 1.48 -0.88 22.65
CA ALA A 117 0.20 -1.55 22.90
C ALA A 117 0.33 -3.05 23.25
N PRO A 118 1.26 -3.84 22.66
CA PRO A 118 1.46 -5.23 23.07
C PRO A 118 1.82 -5.38 24.55
N MET A 119 2.66 -4.49 25.08
CA MET A 119 2.99 -4.45 26.50
C MET A 119 1.76 -4.13 27.38
N ALA A 120 0.97 -3.14 26.98
CA ALA A 120 -0.26 -2.78 27.69
C ALA A 120 -1.23 -3.97 27.81
N LYS A 121 -1.38 -4.74 26.71
CA LYS A 121 -2.20 -5.95 26.69
C LYS A 121 -1.68 -7.03 27.63
N ARG A 122 -0.35 -7.27 27.67
CA ARG A 122 0.25 -8.27 28.58
C ARG A 122 0.10 -7.89 30.05
N LEU A 123 0.09 -6.59 30.35
CA LEU A 123 -0.14 -6.06 31.69
C LEU A 123 -1.63 -6.02 32.09
N GLY A 124 -2.55 -6.38 31.19
CA GLY A 124 -3.99 -6.37 31.45
C GLY A 124 -4.59 -4.97 31.59
N LEU A 125 -3.94 -3.96 31.00
CA LEU A 125 -4.37 -2.57 31.09
C LEU A 125 -5.61 -2.31 30.23
N THR A 126 -6.46 -1.41 30.71
CA THR A 126 -7.64 -0.96 29.95
C THR A 126 -7.21 0.03 28.86
N ILE A 127 -7.63 -0.24 27.61
CA ILE A 127 -7.30 0.58 26.44
C ILE A 127 -8.60 1.09 25.82
N ALA A 128 -8.71 2.40 25.60
CA ALA A 128 -9.86 3.01 24.95
C ALA A 128 -9.46 3.79 23.69
N HIS A 129 -10.35 3.83 22.70
CA HIS A 129 -10.22 4.73 21.56
C HIS A 129 -10.74 6.12 21.92
N THR A 130 -10.17 7.13 21.28
CA THR A 130 -10.56 8.54 21.45
C THR A 130 -10.83 9.19 20.09
N ASP A 131 -11.49 10.34 20.11
CA ASP A 131 -11.64 11.25 18.97
C ASP A 131 -10.48 12.28 18.88
N ILE A 132 -9.37 12.03 19.60
CA ILE A 132 -8.19 12.88 19.59
C ILE A 132 -7.42 12.65 18.28
N THR A 133 -7.24 13.73 17.54
CA THR A 133 -6.51 13.75 16.27
C THR A 133 -5.20 14.53 16.38
N ILE A 134 -4.10 13.92 15.93
CA ILE A 134 -2.76 14.51 15.87
C ILE A 134 -2.40 14.70 14.40
N ASP A 135 -2.01 15.91 14.03
CA ASP A 135 -1.58 16.21 12.66
C ASP A 135 -0.12 15.84 12.49
N HIS A 136 0.17 14.87 11.64
CA HIS A 136 1.53 14.49 11.28
C HIS A 136 1.94 15.26 10.02
N LEU A 137 2.94 16.14 10.18
CA LEU A 137 3.43 16.99 9.10
C LEU A 137 4.38 16.27 8.14
N GLY A 138 4.75 15.03 8.45
CA GLY A 138 5.69 14.23 7.68
C GLY A 138 5.47 14.47 6.19
N TYR A 139 6.44 15.12 5.55
CA TYR A 139 6.36 15.47 4.15
C TYR A 139 6.09 14.21 3.33
N ALA A 140 5.42 14.36 2.18
CA ALA A 140 5.55 13.40 1.10
C ALA A 140 7.04 13.35 0.74
N ALA A 141 7.77 12.48 1.42
CA ALA A 141 9.21 12.39 1.35
C ALA A 141 9.56 12.10 -0.11
N ASP A 142 10.43 12.93 -0.68
CA ASP A 142 10.99 12.63 -1.98
C ASP A 142 11.67 11.25 -1.96
N SER A 143 11.92 10.70 -3.15
CA SER A 143 12.48 9.35 -3.28
C SER A 143 13.79 9.17 -2.49
N GLU A 144 14.64 10.20 -2.40
CA GLU A 144 15.91 10.09 -1.70
C GLU A 144 15.72 10.10 -0.18
N THR A 145 14.80 10.90 0.34
CA THR A 145 14.43 10.88 1.76
C THR A 145 13.87 9.52 2.17
N LEU A 146 13.00 8.90 1.35
CA LEU A 146 12.50 7.55 1.58
C LEU A 146 13.62 6.51 1.56
N LYS A 147 14.53 6.58 0.58
CA LYS A 147 15.69 5.70 0.49
C LYS A 147 16.64 5.87 1.67
N ALA A 148 16.92 7.09 2.12
CA ALA A 148 17.75 7.34 3.29
C ALA A 148 17.17 6.68 4.55
N LYS A 149 15.84 6.82 4.76
CA LYS A 149 15.11 6.12 5.82
C LYS A 149 15.25 4.61 5.67
N ALA A 150 15.09 4.07 4.46
CA ALA A 150 15.21 2.64 4.20
C ALA A 150 16.63 2.09 4.45
N ARG A 151 17.68 2.82 4.07
CA ARG A 151 19.09 2.46 4.36
C ARG A 151 19.33 2.37 5.87
N ARG A 152 18.90 3.37 6.63
CA ARG A 152 19.00 3.40 8.10
C ARG A 152 18.27 2.21 8.72
N ASN A 153 17.02 1.99 8.31
CA ASN A 153 16.16 0.93 8.83
C ASN A 153 16.72 -0.47 8.51
N ARG A 154 17.25 -0.67 7.30
CA ARG A 154 17.90 -1.92 6.90
C ARG A 154 19.01 -2.33 7.85
N ALA A 155 19.84 -1.38 8.31
CA ALA A 155 20.92 -1.69 9.25
C ALA A 155 20.39 -2.23 10.58
N VAL A 156 19.29 -1.67 11.11
CA VAL A 156 18.60 -2.15 12.31
C VAL A 156 18.02 -3.55 12.10
N ILE A 157 17.33 -3.75 10.96
CA ILE A 157 16.67 -5.02 10.65
C ILE A 157 17.68 -6.16 10.49
N LEU A 158 18.83 -5.90 9.84
CA LEU A 158 19.89 -6.90 9.72
C LEU A 158 20.43 -7.33 11.08
N GLN A 159 20.63 -6.40 12.01
CA GLN A 159 21.04 -6.74 13.39
C GLN A 159 19.98 -7.60 14.12
N CYS A 160 18.70 -7.40 13.83
CA CYS A 160 17.63 -8.22 14.37
C CYS A 160 17.65 -9.64 13.77
N LEU A 161 17.91 -9.76 12.47
CA LEU A 161 18.02 -11.05 11.77
C LEU A 161 19.28 -11.82 12.17
N ASP A 162 20.39 -11.14 12.50
CA ASP A 162 21.59 -11.80 13.03
C ASP A 162 21.28 -12.56 14.34
N GLN A 163 20.35 -12.03 15.14
CA GLN A 163 19.90 -12.65 16.40
C GLN A 163 18.77 -13.66 16.19
N GLN A 164 17.90 -13.41 15.21
CA GLN A 164 16.72 -14.23 14.92
C GLN A 164 16.58 -14.47 13.40
N PRO A 165 17.40 -15.36 12.81
CA PRO A 165 17.49 -15.53 11.36
C PRO A 165 16.18 -15.96 10.67
N ASP A 166 15.30 -16.66 11.40
CA ASP A 166 14.04 -17.19 10.90
C ASP A 166 12.83 -16.28 11.20
N ASN A 167 13.06 -15.09 11.74
CA ASN A 167 11.97 -14.19 12.09
C ASN A 167 11.34 -13.56 10.83
N LEU A 168 10.15 -14.06 10.47
CA LEU A 168 9.40 -13.61 9.29
C LEU A 168 8.98 -12.14 9.33
N TYR A 169 8.76 -11.57 10.52
CA TYR A 169 8.48 -10.15 10.67
C TYR A 169 9.65 -9.30 10.20
N TRP A 170 10.88 -9.69 10.59
CA TRP A 170 12.08 -9.00 10.14
C TRP A 170 12.39 -9.23 8.67
N ARG A 171 12.12 -10.42 8.13
CA ARG A 171 12.23 -10.68 6.69
C ARG A 171 11.25 -9.84 5.88
N PHE A 172 10.00 -9.73 6.32
CA PHE A 172 9.00 -8.86 5.70
C PHE A 172 9.48 -7.42 5.64
N HIS A 173 9.89 -6.85 6.78
CA HIS A 173 10.38 -5.48 6.82
C HIS A 173 11.68 -5.29 6.04
N LEU A 174 12.57 -6.28 6.00
CA LEU A 174 13.75 -6.23 5.14
C LEU A 174 13.34 -6.15 3.67
N GLY A 175 12.40 -6.98 3.23
CA GLY A 175 11.87 -6.97 1.87
C GLY A 175 11.30 -5.60 1.46
N VAL A 176 10.50 -4.97 2.34
CA VAL A 176 9.95 -3.62 2.10
C VAL A 176 11.05 -2.57 1.96
N ASN A 177 12.08 -2.62 2.81
CA ASN A 177 13.19 -1.66 2.73
C ASN A 177 14.08 -1.92 1.51
N LEU A 178 14.34 -3.17 1.14
CA LEU A 178 15.09 -3.50 -0.09
C LEU A 178 14.35 -3.08 -1.35
N TYR A 179 13.02 -3.27 -1.38
CA TYR A 179 12.17 -2.76 -2.46
C TYR A 179 12.28 -1.24 -2.57
N THR A 180 12.19 -0.52 -1.45
CA THR A 180 12.35 0.95 -1.43
C THR A 180 13.73 1.41 -1.95
N LEU A 181 14.74 0.56 -1.80
CA LEU A 181 16.11 0.81 -2.25
C LEU A 181 16.38 0.35 -3.70
N ASP A 182 15.34 -0.06 -4.42
CA ASP A 182 15.40 -0.65 -5.76
C ASP A 182 16.20 -1.97 -5.85
N ASP A 183 16.45 -2.62 -4.71
CA ASP A 183 17.00 -3.98 -4.67
C ASP A 183 15.86 -4.99 -4.81
N TRP A 184 15.36 -5.10 -6.04
CA TRP A 184 14.21 -5.95 -6.37
C TRP A 184 14.47 -7.42 -6.11
N ALA A 185 15.71 -7.89 -6.36
CA ALA A 185 16.09 -9.28 -6.16
C ALA A 185 16.09 -9.64 -4.67
N GLY A 186 16.75 -8.82 -3.83
CA GLY A 186 16.76 -9.02 -2.39
C GLY A 186 15.38 -8.85 -1.76
N ALA A 187 14.54 -7.94 -2.30
CA ALA A 187 13.16 -7.80 -1.88
C ALA A 187 12.34 -9.07 -2.16
N ALA A 188 12.39 -9.58 -3.38
CA ALA A 188 11.67 -10.78 -3.79
C ALA A 188 12.11 -12.01 -2.97
N GLU A 189 13.41 -12.20 -2.75
CA GLU A 189 13.94 -13.30 -1.93
C GLU A 189 13.36 -13.27 -0.50
N ASN A 190 13.31 -12.10 0.12
CA ASN A 190 12.77 -11.95 1.47
C ASN A 190 11.25 -12.18 1.51
N PHE A 191 10.51 -11.72 0.50
CA PHE A 191 9.08 -11.98 0.42
C PHE A 191 8.77 -13.45 0.12
N GLU A 192 9.55 -14.14 -0.71
CA GLU A 192 9.43 -15.59 -0.90
C GLU A 192 9.65 -16.35 0.41
N ALA A 193 10.69 -15.98 1.18
CA ALA A 193 10.96 -16.58 2.48
C ALA A 193 9.81 -16.41 3.48
N VAL A 194 9.15 -15.25 3.48
CA VAL A 194 7.95 -14.97 4.27
C VAL A 194 6.77 -15.82 3.82
N LEU A 195 6.51 -15.84 2.52
CA LEU A 195 5.31 -16.47 1.98
C LEU A 195 5.41 -18.00 2.03
N ASN A 196 6.60 -18.59 1.90
CA ASN A 196 6.77 -20.04 1.91
C ASN A 196 6.68 -20.70 3.30
N GLN A 197 6.37 -19.92 4.32
CA GLN A 197 6.24 -20.39 5.70
C GLN A 197 4.86 -20.02 6.28
N PRO A 198 4.38 -20.71 7.34
CA PRO A 198 3.23 -20.26 8.10
C PRO A 198 3.45 -18.81 8.58
N PRO A 199 2.44 -17.93 8.50
CA PRO A 199 2.64 -16.48 8.64
C PRO A 199 3.10 -16.01 10.03
N GLY A 200 3.04 -16.88 11.04
CA GLY A 200 3.41 -16.54 12.41
C GLY A 200 2.60 -15.36 12.92
N ASN A 201 3.29 -14.25 13.23
CA ASN A 201 2.70 -13.02 13.75
C ASN A 201 2.36 -11.98 12.67
N LEU A 202 2.57 -12.29 11.39
CA LEU A 202 2.22 -11.38 10.29
C LEU A 202 0.71 -11.31 10.09
N SER A 203 0.19 -10.10 9.87
CA SER A 203 -1.22 -9.88 9.55
C SER A 203 -1.54 -10.27 8.11
N ALA A 204 -2.84 -10.47 7.81
CA ALA A 204 -3.29 -10.69 6.43
C ALA A 204 -2.91 -9.52 5.50
N GLU A 205 -2.92 -8.28 6.00
CA GLU A 205 -2.48 -7.11 5.23
C GLU A 205 -0.99 -7.14 4.91
N GLN A 206 -0.14 -7.56 5.86
CA GLN A 206 1.30 -7.68 5.61
C GLN A 206 1.61 -8.79 4.60
N LEU A 207 0.89 -9.91 4.64
CA LEU A 207 1.03 -10.97 3.64
C LEU A 207 0.59 -10.52 2.25
N TYR A 208 -0.51 -9.76 2.20
CA TYR A 208 -0.99 -9.14 0.97
C TYR A 208 0.03 -8.14 0.41
N GLU A 209 0.57 -7.26 1.26
CA GLU A 209 1.61 -6.29 0.88
C GLU A 209 2.88 -6.99 0.37
N ALA A 210 3.33 -8.05 1.05
CA ALA A 210 4.46 -8.87 0.62
C ALA A 210 4.25 -9.44 -0.79
N LEU A 211 3.06 -10.00 -1.07
CA LEU A 211 2.72 -10.50 -2.40
C LEU A 211 2.71 -9.39 -3.45
N ALA A 212 2.07 -8.26 -3.15
CA ALA A 212 1.96 -7.13 -4.08
C ALA A 212 3.34 -6.57 -4.45
N LEU A 213 4.21 -6.36 -3.45
CA LEU A 213 5.58 -5.88 -3.66
C LEU A 213 6.46 -6.93 -4.34
N MET A 214 6.28 -8.22 -4.05
CA MET A 214 6.99 -9.31 -4.74
C MET A 214 6.60 -9.39 -6.23
N ILE A 215 5.31 -9.28 -6.57
CA ILE A 215 4.84 -9.19 -7.96
C ILE A 215 5.49 -8.01 -8.68
N ALA A 216 5.50 -6.83 -8.03
CA ALA A 216 6.11 -5.63 -8.59
C ALA A 216 7.64 -5.79 -8.76
N ALA A 217 8.32 -6.41 -7.79
CA ALA A 217 9.74 -6.70 -7.87
C ALA A 217 10.07 -7.62 -9.05
N TYR A 218 9.33 -8.72 -9.22
CA TYR A 218 9.51 -9.59 -10.39
C TYR A 218 9.21 -8.92 -11.72
N ASN A 219 8.24 -8.01 -11.75
CA ASN A 219 7.96 -7.22 -12.93
C ASN A 219 9.11 -6.25 -13.26
N ASN A 220 9.71 -5.60 -12.26
CA ASN A 220 10.90 -4.74 -12.43
C ASN A 220 12.14 -5.53 -12.86
N LEU A 221 12.26 -6.78 -12.44
CA LEU A 221 13.31 -7.71 -12.89
C LEU A 221 13.05 -8.33 -14.26
N ALA A 222 11.88 -8.08 -14.85
CA ALA A 222 11.43 -8.67 -16.12
C ALA A 222 11.45 -10.22 -16.13
N ILE A 223 10.96 -10.84 -15.04
CA ILE A 223 10.85 -12.31 -14.89
C ILE A 223 9.37 -12.72 -14.98
N PRO A 224 8.79 -12.84 -16.18
CA PRO A 224 7.34 -13.01 -16.35
C PRO A 224 6.81 -14.32 -15.74
N GLU A 225 7.58 -15.39 -15.72
CA GLU A 225 7.19 -16.67 -15.12
C GLU A 225 6.95 -16.52 -13.62
N LYS A 226 7.80 -15.75 -12.94
CA LYS A 226 7.68 -15.45 -11.51
C LYS A 226 6.55 -14.48 -11.21
N VAL A 227 6.29 -13.52 -12.10
CA VAL A 227 5.12 -12.64 -12.00
C VAL A 227 3.83 -13.48 -12.10
N GLU A 228 3.75 -14.41 -13.06
CA GLU A 228 2.60 -15.31 -13.23
C GLU A 228 2.38 -16.18 -11.98
N GLU A 229 3.42 -16.83 -11.46
CA GLU A 229 3.36 -17.65 -10.24
C GLU A 229 2.86 -16.83 -9.04
N ALA A 230 3.42 -15.63 -8.84
CA ALA A 230 3.05 -14.76 -7.73
C ALA A 230 1.61 -14.24 -7.84
N LEU A 231 1.15 -13.91 -9.05
CA LEU A 231 -0.23 -13.50 -9.31
C LEU A 231 -1.22 -14.65 -9.03
N GLU A 232 -0.95 -15.86 -9.52
CA GLU A 232 -1.82 -17.02 -9.28
C GLU A 232 -1.94 -17.33 -7.78
N ARG A 233 -0.83 -17.21 -7.06
CA ARG A 233 -0.81 -17.32 -5.60
C ARG A 233 -1.64 -16.22 -4.92
N ALA A 234 -1.48 -14.97 -5.33
CA ALA A 234 -2.20 -13.83 -4.76
C ALA A 234 -3.72 -13.96 -4.98
N LEU A 235 -4.14 -14.35 -6.19
CA LEU A 235 -5.56 -14.58 -6.53
C LEU A 235 -6.19 -15.71 -5.71
N LYS A 236 -5.42 -16.73 -5.35
CA LYS A 236 -5.88 -17.83 -4.49
C LYS A 236 -6.06 -17.40 -3.03
N LEU A 237 -5.13 -16.59 -2.50
CA LEU A 237 -5.13 -16.17 -1.10
C LEU A 237 -6.06 -14.99 -0.82
N PHE A 238 -6.24 -14.10 -1.81
CA PHE A 238 -6.95 -12.83 -1.68
C PHE A 238 -7.98 -12.66 -2.80
N SER A 239 -8.78 -13.70 -3.05
CA SER A 239 -9.72 -13.78 -4.18
C SER A 239 -10.79 -12.68 -4.21
N THR A 240 -11.10 -12.08 -3.07
CA THR A 240 -12.08 -10.98 -2.98
C THR A 240 -11.49 -9.62 -3.33
N ARG A 241 -10.16 -9.49 -3.43
CA ARG A 241 -9.48 -8.22 -3.71
C ARG A 241 -9.48 -7.92 -5.20
N GLN A 242 -10.44 -7.11 -5.65
CA GLN A 242 -10.67 -6.82 -7.07
C GLN A 242 -9.42 -6.31 -7.81
N HIS A 243 -8.59 -5.48 -7.17
CA HIS A 243 -7.40 -4.92 -7.80
C HIS A 243 -6.37 -5.99 -8.22
N LEU A 244 -6.31 -7.17 -7.56
CA LEU A 244 -5.40 -8.26 -7.96
C LEU A 244 -5.81 -8.86 -9.30
N TRP A 245 -7.12 -9.02 -9.52
CA TRP A 245 -7.66 -9.50 -10.80
C TRP A 245 -7.36 -8.51 -11.94
N VAL A 246 -7.42 -7.21 -11.63
CA VAL A 246 -7.05 -6.14 -12.58
C VAL A 246 -5.55 -6.12 -12.86
N LEU A 247 -4.71 -6.30 -11.83
CA LEU A 247 -3.26 -6.39 -12.01
C LEU A 247 -2.89 -7.61 -12.85
N ALA A 248 -3.48 -8.77 -12.56
CA ALA A 248 -3.26 -9.99 -13.30
C ALA A 248 -3.69 -9.86 -14.77
N SER A 249 -4.86 -9.26 -15.03
CA SER A 249 -5.33 -9.08 -16.40
C SER A 249 -4.42 -8.16 -17.22
N LYS A 250 -3.92 -7.06 -16.62
CA LYS A 250 -2.90 -6.20 -17.26
C LYS A 250 -1.63 -6.97 -17.60
N PHE A 251 -1.16 -7.82 -16.68
CA PHE A 251 -0.02 -8.69 -16.94
C PHE A 251 -0.28 -9.61 -18.14
N TYR A 252 -1.39 -10.34 -18.17
CA TYR A 252 -1.70 -11.23 -19.32
C TYR A 252 -1.89 -10.49 -20.64
N LEU A 253 -2.44 -9.27 -20.64
CA LEU A 253 -2.51 -8.43 -21.84
C LEU A 253 -1.13 -8.06 -22.35
N SER A 254 -0.20 -7.72 -21.46
CA SER A 254 1.19 -7.42 -21.84
C SER A 254 1.89 -8.64 -22.47
N GLN A 255 1.49 -9.85 -22.08
CA GLN A 255 1.98 -11.11 -22.63
C GLN A 255 1.21 -11.58 -23.88
N ASN A 256 0.33 -10.75 -24.45
CA ASN A 256 -0.56 -11.09 -25.58
C ASN A 256 -1.51 -12.28 -25.31
N ARG A 257 -1.87 -12.52 -24.05
CA ARG A 257 -2.77 -13.61 -23.60
C ARG A 257 -4.16 -13.06 -23.29
N ALA A 258 -4.79 -12.47 -24.31
CA ALA A 258 -6.08 -11.77 -24.20
C ALA A 258 -7.20 -12.62 -23.57
N GLU A 259 -7.29 -13.90 -23.90
CA GLU A 259 -8.35 -14.78 -23.40
C GLU A 259 -8.30 -14.96 -21.87
N LYS A 260 -7.09 -15.14 -21.32
CA LYS A 260 -6.87 -15.20 -19.85
C LYS A 260 -7.15 -13.84 -19.22
N ALA A 261 -6.79 -12.72 -19.87
CA ALA A 261 -7.12 -11.40 -19.36
C ALA A 261 -8.63 -11.11 -19.31
N ILE A 262 -9.39 -11.51 -20.34
CA ILE A 262 -10.84 -11.36 -20.42
C ILE A 262 -11.51 -12.11 -19.26
N SER A 263 -11.15 -13.38 -19.03
CA SER A 263 -11.76 -14.18 -17.97
C SER A 263 -11.54 -13.57 -16.57
N LEU A 264 -10.34 -13.03 -16.32
CA LEU A 264 -10.01 -12.35 -15.07
C LEU A 264 -10.79 -11.05 -14.89
N LEU A 265 -10.92 -10.23 -15.95
CA LEU A 265 -11.69 -8.97 -15.91
C LEU A 265 -13.19 -9.22 -15.71
N GLU A 266 -13.75 -10.23 -16.38
CA GLU A 266 -15.15 -10.64 -16.22
C GLU A 266 -15.44 -11.17 -14.80
N TYR A 267 -14.46 -11.81 -14.16
CA TYR A 267 -14.56 -12.16 -12.75
C TYR A 267 -14.48 -10.92 -11.85
N ALA A 268 -13.49 -10.04 -12.09
CA ALA A 268 -13.30 -8.81 -11.33
C ALA A 268 -14.55 -7.94 -11.29
N LYS A 269 -15.29 -7.84 -12.41
CA LYS A 269 -16.53 -7.06 -12.53
C LYS A 269 -17.68 -7.57 -11.64
N ARG A 270 -17.66 -8.85 -11.25
CA ARG A 270 -18.68 -9.46 -10.37
C ARG A 270 -18.35 -9.31 -8.90
N LEU A 271 -17.11 -8.95 -8.56
CA LEU A 271 -16.74 -8.65 -7.20
C LEU A 271 -17.39 -7.35 -6.75
N PRO A 272 -17.83 -7.25 -5.48
CA PRO A 272 -18.38 -6.00 -4.96
C PRO A 272 -17.35 -4.89 -5.13
N THR A 273 -17.80 -3.77 -5.71
CA THR A 273 -17.07 -2.49 -5.70
C THR A 273 -16.96 -2.05 -4.25
N GLU A 274 -15.82 -2.34 -3.64
CA GLU A 274 -15.31 -1.92 -2.32
C GLU A 274 -15.13 -3.06 -1.29
N THR A 275 -13.85 -3.26 -0.93
CA THR A 275 -13.41 -3.63 0.44
C THR A 275 -12.06 -2.99 0.79
N ASP A 276 -11.25 -2.55 -0.19
CA ASP A 276 -9.85 -2.12 0.05
C ASP A 276 -9.57 -0.61 -0.15
N GLY A 277 -10.58 0.27 -0.19
CA GLY A 277 -10.37 1.73 -0.24
C GLY A 277 -9.74 2.30 -1.53
N MET A 278 -9.38 1.48 -2.51
CA MET A 278 -9.00 1.91 -3.86
C MET A 278 -10.18 1.81 -4.82
N ALA A 279 -10.97 2.89 -4.93
CA ALA A 279 -11.97 3.02 -5.98
C ALA A 279 -11.26 3.29 -7.33
N TRP A 280 -11.45 2.41 -8.31
CA TRP A 280 -10.99 2.69 -9.67
C TRP A 280 -11.80 3.84 -10.27
N PRO A 281 -11.20 4.69 -11.12
CA PRO A 281 -11.97 5.62 -11.93
C PRO A 281 -13.09 4.87 -12.67
N GLN A 282 -14.29 5.45 -12.70
CA GLN A 282 -15.44 4.88 -13.38
C GLN A 282 -15.07 4.53 -14.84
N GLY A 283 -15.42 3.33 -15.31
CA GLY A 283 -15.11 2.88 -16.66
C GLY A 283 -13.75 2.20 -16.84
N THR A 284 -12.93 2.08 -15.78
CA THR A 284 -11.59 1.45 -15.88
C THR A 284 -11.67 -0.02 -16.31
N LEU A 285 -12.60 -0.79 -15.72
CA LEU A 285 -12.76 -2.21 -16.04
C LEU A 285 -13.29 -2.39 -17.47
N GLU A 286 -14.26 -1.58 -17.87
CA GLU A 286 -14.83 -1.56 -19.22
C GLU A 286 -13.75 -1.24 -20.28
N THR A 287 -12.91 -0.26 -19.99
CA THR A 287 -11.78 0.12 -20.85
C THR A 287 -10.78 -1.03 -21.01
N LEU A 288 -10.37 -1.66 -19.90
CA LEU A 288 -9.43 -2.80 -19.96
C LEU A 288 -10.03 -4.00 -20.67
N LEU A 289 -11.31 -4.29 -20.45
CA LEU A 289 -12.01 -5.40 -21.06
C LEU A 289 -12.20 -5.17 -22.56
N SER A 290 -12.49 -3.94 -22.99
CA SER A 290 -12.55 -3.58 -24.41
C SER A 290 -11.20 -3.79 -25.10
N ARG A 291 -10.11 -3.32 -24.48
CA ARG A 291 -8.74 -3.54 -24.99
C ARG A 291 -8.39 -5.02 -25.09
N ALA A 292 -8.85 -5.82 -24.13
CA ALA A 292 -8.65 -7.27 -24.15
C ALA A 292 -9.39 -7.92 -25.34
N TYR A 293 -10.66 -7.56 -25.57
CA TYR A 293 -11.40 -8.02 -26.74
C TYR A 293 -10.77 -7.56 -28.06
N LEU A 294 -10.26 -6.33 -28.15
CA LEU A 294 -9.53 -5.84 -29.33
C LEU A 294 -8.27 -6.68 -29.62
N GLN A 295 -7.47 -7.00 -28.60
CA GLN A 295 -6.29 -7.86 -28.75
C GLN A 295 -6.69 -9.28 -29.21
N GLN A 296 -7.79 -9.83 -28.67
CA GLN A 296 -8.30 -11.13 -29.10
C GLN A 296 -8.80 -11.10 -30.56
N ALA A 297 -9.51 -10.04 -30.97
CA ALA A 297 -9.95 -9.85 -32.35
C ALA A 297 -8.77 -9.78 -33.34
N GLN A 298 -7.67 -9.12 -32.95
CA GLN A 298 -6.44 -9.10 -33.76
C GLN A 298 -5.81 -10.50 -33.89
N SER A 299 -5.93 -11.36 -32.88
CA SER A 299 -5.51 -12.77 -32.98
C SER A 299 -6.35 -13.53 -34.01
N TRP A 300 -7.68 -13.38 -33.96
CA TRP A 300 -8.58 -14.00 -34.95
C TRP A 300 -8.37 -13.51 -36.37
N TYR A 301 -8.04 -12.22 -36.54
CA TYR A 301 -7.63 -11.66 -37.83
C TYR A 301 -6.40 -12.39 -38.39
N LYS A 302 -5.34 -12.59 -37.58
CA LYS A 302 -4.14 -13.32 -37.99
C LYS A 302 -4.44 -14.78 -38.37
N GLN A 303 -5.41 -15.39 -37.69
CA GLN A 303 -5.88 -16.75 -37.97
C GLN A 303 -6.87 -16.84 -39.14
N ARG A 304 -7.22 -15.71 -39.77
CA ARG A 304 -8.22 -15.62 -40.85
C ARG A 304 -9.59 -16.20 -40.46
N ASN A 305 -10.02 -15.94 -39.22
CA ASN A 305 -11.33 -16.35 -38.72
C ASN A 305 -12.24 -15.13 -38.50
N PRO A 306 -12.86 -14.59 -39.57
CA PRO A 306 -13.62 -13.35 -39.49
C PRO A 306 -14.92 -13.49 -38.68
N SER A 307 -15.48 -14.70 -38.56
CA SER A 307 -16.67 -14.95 -37.74
C SER A 307 -16.38 -14.77 -36.25
N GLN A 308 -15.31 -15.39 -35.75
CA GLN A 308 -14.89 -15.24 -34.35
C GLN A 308 -14.37 -13.82 -34.06
N MET A 309 -13.68 -13.22 -35.03
CA MET A 309 -13.27 -11.82 -34.95
C MET A 309 -14.48 -10.89 -34.76
N ALA A 310 -15.53 -11.04 -35.57
CA ALA A 310 -16.75 -10.25 -35.46
C ALA A 310 -17.46 -10.46 -34.11
N GLU A 311 -17.60 -11.70 -33.64
CA GLU A 311 -18.24 -12.01 -32.35
C GLU A 311 -17.58 -11.25 -31.18
N VAL A 312 -16.26 -11.29 -31.12
CA VAL A 312 -15.49 -10.62 -30.07
C VAL A 312 -15.60 -9.09 -30.18
N LEU A 313 -15.61 -8.55 -31.39
CA LEU A 313 -15.71 -7.11 -31.63
C LEU A 313 -17.06 -6.53 -31.23
N VAL A 314 -18.16 -7.29 -31.32
CA VAL A 314 -19.47 -6.87 -30.79
C VAL A 314 -19.34 -6.57 -29.30
N ARG A 315 -18.74 -7.49 -28.53
CA ARG A 315 -18.53 -7.31 -27.09
C ARG A 315 -17.64 -6.11 -26.79
N ALA A 316 -16.59 -5.90 -27.59
CA ALA A 316 -15.70 -4.75 -27.46
C ALA A 316 -16.43 -3.42 -27.63
N ILE A 317 -17.33 -3.33 -28.63
CA ILE A 317 -18.11 -2.12 -28.94
C ILE A 317 -19.14 -1.82 -27.85
N ASP A 318 -19.85 -2.84 -27.37
CA ASP A 318 -20.90 -2.69 -26.38
C ASP A 318 -20.40 -2.08 -25.07
N ILE A 319 -19.18 -2.45 -24.65
CA ILE A 319 -18.59 -2.01 -23.38
C ILE A 319 -17.66 -0.81 -23.50
N ALA A 320 -17.08 -0.56 -24.68
CA ALA A 320 -16.10 0.50 -24.86
C ALA A 320 -16.73 1.89 -24.59
N PRO A 321 -16.00 2.79 -23.88
CA PRO A 321 -16.30 4.21 -23.93
C PRO A 321 -16.34 4.68 -25.39
N LEU A 322 -17.23 5.62 -25.72
CA LEU A 322 -17.42 6.13 -27.09
C LEU A 322 -16.09 6.51 -27.76
N ALA A 323 -15.18 7.15 -27.03
CA ALA A 323 -13.86 7.57 -27.53
C ALA A 323 -12.92 6.40 -27.91
N GLU A 324 -13.17 5.17 -27.45
CA GLU A 324 -12.32 4.00 -27.73
C GLU A 324 -12.93 3.03 -28.76
N ARG A 325 -14.17 3.29 -29.24
CA ARG A 325 -14.90 2.40 -30.16
C ARG A 325 -14.42 2.44 -31.61
N ASN A 326 -13.80 3.55 -32.03
CA ASN A 326 -13.32 3.74 -33.40
C ASN A 326 -12.48 2.53 -33.90
N GLN A 327 -11.52 2.08 -33.09
CA GLN A 327 -10.66 0.96 -33.45
C GLN A 327 -11.44 -0.35 -33.59
N ALA A 328 -12.45 -0.57 -32.75
CA ALA A 328 -13.30 -1.75 -32.82
C ALA A 328 -14.14 -1.75 -34.11
N TYR A 329 -14.71 -0.61 -34.48
CA TYR A 329 -15.48 -0.47 -35.73
C TYR A 329 -14.62 -0.65 -36.99
N LYS A 330 -13.38 -0.14 -37.00
CA LYS A 330 -12.42 -0.38 -38.10
C LYS A 330 -12.15 -1.86 -38.29
N LEU A 331 -11.86 -2.58 -37.21
CA LEU A 331 -11.65 -4.03 -37.26
C LEU A 331 -12.95 -4.77 -37.65
N MET A 332 -14.11 -4.30 -37.19
CA MET A 332 -15.40 -4.90 -37.55
C MET A 332 -15.68 -4.76 -39.04
N ALA A 333 -15.36 -3.61 -39.63
CA ALA A 333 -15.51 -3.40 -41.07
C ALA A 333 -14.67 -4.40 -41.88
N VAL A 334 -13.43 -4.65 -41.45
CA VAL A 334 -12.55 -5.66 -42.05
C VAL A 334 -13.15 -7.07 -41.92
N ALA A 335 -13.67 -7.43 -40.74
CA ALA A 335 -14.33 -8.71 -40.53
C ALA A 335 -15.56 -8.89 -41.44
N MET A 336 -16.42 -7.87 -41.55
CA MET A 336 -17.61 -7.89 -42.40
C MET A 336 -17.25 -8.02 -43.88
N GLN A 337 -16.20 -7.34 -44.34
CA GLN A 337 -15.71 -7.47 -45.71
C GLN A 337 -15.23 -8.90 -46.00
N GLN A 338 -14.48 -9.52 -45.07
CA GLN A 338 -14.03 -10.90 -45.20
C GLN A 338 -15.18 -11.92 -45.19
N LEU A 339 -16.33 -11.56 -44.61
CA LEU A 339 -17.57 -12.36 -44.62
C LEU A 339 -18.46 -12.10 -45.85
N GLY A 340 -18.06 -11.21 -46.78
CA GLY A 340 -18.89 -10.83 -47.93
C GLY A 340 -20.08 -9.93 -47.58
N ARG A 341 -20.06 -9.28 -46.42
CA ARG A 341 -21.12 -8.38 -45.93
C ARG A 341 -20.78 -6.91 -46.21
N GLU A 342 -20.75 -6.53 -47.47
CA GLU A 342 -20.25 -5.22 -47.91
C GLU A 342 -21.01 -4.02 -47.32
N GLN A 343 -22.35 -4.10 -47.25
CA GLN A 343 -23.17 -3.02 -46.67
C GLN A 343 -22.87 -2.80 -45.19
N ASP A 344 -22.66 -3.89 -44.44
CA ASP A 344 -22.30 -3.82 -43.02
C ASP A 344 -20.88 -3.27 -42.81
N ALA A 345 -19.96 -3.61 -43.72
CA ALA A 345 -18.60 -3.06 -43.70
C ALA A 345 -18.61 -1.53 -43.91
N VAL A 346 -19.39 -1.02 -44.88
CA VAL A 346 -19.56 0.42 -45.12
C VAL A 346 -20.13 1.11 -43.88
N ARG A 347 -21.16 0.53 -43.26
CA ARG A 347 -21.75 1.08 -42.03
C ARG A 347 -20.74 1.14 -40.88
N CYS A 348 -19.93 0.11 -40.70
CA CYS A 348 -18.88 0.12 -39.67
C CYS A 348 -17.83 1.21 -39.93
N TRP A 349 -17.44 1.43 -41.18
CA TRP A 349 -16.53 2.54 -41.53
C TRP A 349 -17.12 3.92 -41.22
N GLN A 350 -18.40 4.13 -41.49
CA GLN A 350 -19.09 5.38 -41.16
C GLN A 350 -19.14 5.62 -39.65
N LEU A 351 -19.46 4.59 -38.86
CA LEU A 351 -19.45 4.67 -37.40
C LEU A 351 -18.06 5.00 -36.85
N ALA A 352 -17.01 4.39 -37.41
CA ALA A 352 -15.63 4.69 -37.03
C ALA A 352 -15.20 6.14 -37.30
N GLN A 353 -15.80 6.83 -38.29
CA GLN A 353 -15.50 8.24 -38.60
C GLN A 353 -16.32 9.23 -37.76
N ASN A 354 -17.52 8.85 -37.33
CA ASN A 354 -18.38 9.70 -36.51
C ASN A 354 -17.98 9.73 -35.04
N GLU A 355 -17.14 8.77 -34.60
CA GLU A 355 -16.65 8.66 -33.22
C GLU A 355 -15.19 9.12 -33.03
N SER A 356 -14.52 9.59 -34.09
CA SER A 356 -13.24 10.36 -34.01
C SER A 356 -13.49 11.84 -33.86
#